data_AF-A0ABD6FH56-F1
#
_entry.id   AF-A0ABD6FH56-F1
#
_cell.length_a   1.000
_cell.length_b   1.000
_cell.length_c   1.000
_cell.angle_alpha   90.00
_cell.angle_beta   90.00
_cell.angle_gamma   90.00
#
_symmetry.space_group_name_H-M   'P 1'
#
loop_
_entity.id
_entity.type
_entity.pdbx_description
1 polymer ?
#
loop_
_entity_poly.entity_id
_entity_poly.type
_entity_poly.pdbx_seq_one_letter_code
_entity_poly.pdbx_strand_id
1 'polypeptide(L)'
;MTVAENTTENNVRSALREGAVVPPSSRGERFTGYDVEAFEVPTGREEIWRFTPMKRLRGLHQGGDAVVPTGKVTLSVDAPPEVTVETVGREDERLGQAGAPGDRVAAQAYSSFTEATIVSVGAETTLSRPAVITVTGPGKDLLAYGHLQIRLAPYAQASLVLDHRGSGTYADNVEFITGEGARLTVVSVQDWDDDAVHVSEHHLQLGKDSTVKHTAVTV
;
A
#
# COMPACT_ATOMS: atom_id res chain seq x y z
N MET A 1 -28.82 2.46 62.64
CA MET A 1 -29.58 2.78 61.42
C MET A 1 -29.75 4.29 61.45
N THR A 2 -29.19 5.11 60.56
CA THR A 2 -29.09 4.96 59.10
C THR A 2 -28.02 5.95 58.59
N VAL A 3 -27.09 5.41 57.80
CA VAL A 3 -26.40 5.95 56.61
C VAL A 3 -25.91 7.41 56.61
N ALA A 4 -24.57 7.58 56.61
CA ALA A 4 -23.90 8.77 56.06
C ALA A 4 -23.26 8.39 54.72
N GLU A 5 -23.60 9.16 53.70
CA GLU A 5 -23.32 8.94 52.28
C GLU A 5 -21.82 8.99 51.95
N ASN A 6 -21.37 7.97 51.22
CA ASN A 6 -20.03 7.90 50.65
C ASN A 6 -20.04 8.73 49.34
N THR A 7 -19.70 10.02 49.44
CA THR A 7 -19.58 10.87 48.25
C THR A 7 -18.29 10.52 47.53
N THR A 8 -18.39 9.68 46.50
CA THR A 8 -17.28 9.41 45.58
C THR A 8 -17.04 10.67 44.77
N GLU A 9 -15.97 11.41 45.09
CA GLU A 9 -15.50 12.53 44.27
C GLU A 9 -15.11 12.01 42.89
N ASN A 10 -16.02 12.18 41.94
CA ASN A 10 -15.81 11.92 40.52
C ASN A 10 -14.92 13.04 39.96
N ASN A 11 -13.62 12.98 40.25
CA ASN A 11 -12.69 13.99 39.78
C ASN A 11 -12.28 13.72 38.32
N VAL A 12 -12.52 14.71 37.46
CA VAL A 12 -12.14 14.74 36.03
C VAL A 12 -10.63 14.42 35.82
N ARG A 13 -9.83 14.59 36.87
CA ARG A 13 -8.39 14.28 36.90
C ARG A 13 -8.08 12.78 36.83
N SER A 14 -8.96 11.88 37.29
CA SER A 14 -8.77 10.43 37.17
C SER A 14 -8.97 9.96 35.73
N ALA A 15 -9.96 10.51 35.02
CA ALA A 15 -10.22 10.18 33.61
C ALA A 15 -9.10 10.67 32.66
N LEU A 16 -8.38 11.72 33.03
CA LEU A 16 -7.21 12.22 32.27
C LEU A 16 -5.93 11.39 32.48
N ARG A 17 -5.91 10.44 33.43
CA ARG A 17 -4.75 9.57 33.71
C ARG A 17 -4.81 8.23 32.99
N GLU A 18 -5.97 7.82 32.47
CA GLU A 18 -6.06 6.67 31.57
C GLU A 18 -5.52 7.05 30.19
N GLY A 19 -4.21 6.83 30.06
CA GLY A 19 -3.54 6.65 28.77
C GLY A 19 -3.50 7.91 27.90
N ALA A 20 -2.68 8.89 28.27
CA ALA A 20 -2.13 9.78 27.26
C ALA A 20 -1.29 8.92 26.30
N VAL A 21 -1.90 8.48 25.20
CA VAL A 21 -1.21 7.77 24.13
C VAL A 21 -0.19 8.75 23.57
N VAL A 22 1.09 8.49 23.82
CA VAL A 22 2.16 9.27 23.20
C VAL A 22 2.07 8.97 21.70
N PRO A 23 1.77 9.98 20.85
CA PRO A 23 1.74 9.75 19.43
C PRO A 23 3.14 9.35 18.95
N PRO A 24 3.25 8.38 18.03
CA PRO A 24 4.55 7.96 17.51
C PRO A 24 5.31 9.17 16.95
N SER A 25 6.59 9.27 17.28
CA SER A 25 7.41 10.43 16.92
C SER A 25 7.78 10.45 15.43
N SER A 26 7.69 9.28 14.77
CA SER A 26 7.99 9.11 13.36
C SER A 26 7.16 7.99 12.73
N ARG A 27 7.16 7.92 11.39
CA ARG A 27 6.50 6.82 10.65
C ARG A 27 7.10 5.45 10.99
N GLY A 28 8.38 5.38 11.36
CA GLY A 28 9.07 4.12 11.65
C GLY A 28 8.68 3.44 12.96
N GLU A 29 7.99 4.16 13.87
CA GLU A 29 7.47 3.60 15.13
C GLU A 29 6.09 2.94 14.96
N ARG A 30 5.48 3.05 13.77
CA ARG A 30 4.18 2.44 13.49
C ARG A 30 4.32 0.93 13.40
N PHE A 31 3.33 0.23 13.94
CA PHE A 31 3.22 -1.21 13.77
C PHE A 31 3.11 -1.56 12.28
N THR A 32 3.86 -2.58 11.88
CA THR A 32 3.80 -3.16 10.53
C THR A 32 3.67 -4.67 10.64
N GLY A 33 2.91 -5.30 9.76
CA GLY A 33 2.66 -6.74 9.84
C GLY A 33 1.90 -7.26 8.63
N TYR A 34 2.01 -8.56 8.40
CA TYR A 34 1.31 -9.24 7.30
C TYR A 34 -0.04 -9.83 7.72
N ASP A 35 -0.26 -10.00 9.02
CA ASP A 35 -1.53 -10.49 9.56
C ASP A 35 -2.55 -9.35 9.61
N VAL A 36 -3.62 -9.49 8.83
CA VAL A 36 -4.73 -8.53 8.80
C VAL A 36 -5.34 -8.33 10.19
N GLU A 37 -5.48 -9.43 10.95
CA GLU A 37 -6.12 -9.41 12.27
C GLU A 37 -5.23 -8.86 13.37
N ALA A 38 -3.95 -8.59 13.08
CA ALA A 38 -3.08 -7.82 13.96
C ALA A 38 -3.37 -6.31 13.90
N PHE A 39 -4.15 -5.84 12.92
CA PHE A 39 -4.58 -4.44 12.81
C PHE A 39 -6.04 -4.27 13.23
N GLU A 40 -6.32 -3.24 14.01
CA GLU A 40 -7.70 -2.83 14.31
C GLU A 40 -8.42 -2.37 13.03
N VAL A 41 -9.76 -2.52 13.00
CA VAL A 41 -10.59 -1.98 11.92
C VAL A 41 -10.62 -0.46 12.03
N PRO A 42 -10.10 0.29 11.04
CA PRO A 42 -10.05 1.73 11.12
C PRO A 42 -11.43 2.38 11.21
N THR A 43 -11.56 3.36 12.10
CA THR A 43 -12.79 4.13 12.31
C THR A 43 -12.75 5.51 11.66
N GLY A 44 -11.58 5.95 11.18
CA GLY A 44 -11.33 7.29 10.65
C GLY A 44 -10.90 8.29 11.73
N ARG A 45 -10.66 7.84 12.96
CA ARG A 45 -10.12 8.67 14.06
C ARG A 45 -8.60 8.54 14.17
N GLU A 46 -8.06 7.46 13.61
CA GLU A 46 -6.65 7.15 13.56
C GLU A 46 -5.96 8.13 12.60
N GLU A 47 -4.75 8.60 12.94
CA GLU A 47 -4.08 9.67 12.20
C GLU A 47 -3.94 9.38 10.69
N ILE A 48 -3.67 8.13 10.33
CA ILE A 48 -3.53 7.71 8.93
C ILE A 48 -4.86 7.70 8.15
N TRP A 49 -6.00 7.65 8.85
CA TRP A 49 -7.34 7.60 8.26
C TRP A 49 -8.17 8.86 8.53
N ARG A 50 -7.61 9.84 9.27
CA ARG A 50 -8.33 11.02 9.78
C ARG A 50 -9.05 11.83 8.70
N PHE A 51 -8.48 11.88 7.50
CA PHE A 51 -9.05 12.61 6.36
C PHE A 51 -9.67 11.71 5.31
N THR A 52 -9.74 10.41 5.59
CA THR A 52 -10.29 9.43 4.67
C THR A 52 -11.79 9.31 4.88
N PRO A 53 -12.62 9.51 3.84
CA PRO A 53 -14.06 9.29 3.93
C PRO A 53 -14.35 7.80 4.02
N MET A 54 -14.30 7.22 5.22
CA MET A 54 -14.38 5.77 5.46
C MET A 54 -15.56 5.08 4.78
N LYS A 55 -16.72 5.75 4.71
CA LYS A 55 -17.93 5.24 4.01
C LYS A 55 -17.74 5.03 2.51
N ARG A 56 -16.78 5.73 1.88
CA ARG A 56 -16.47 5.63 0.44
C ARG A 56 -15.47 4.51 0.12
N LEU A 57 -14.87 3.86 1.13
CA LEU A 57 -13.89 2.79 0.91
C LEU A 57 -14.50 1.45 0.48
N ARG A 58 -15.83 1.35 0.31
CA ARG A 58 -16.53 0.12 -0.10
C ARG A 58 -16.12 -1.13 0.69
N GLY A 59 -15.87 -0.95 1.98
CA GLY A 59 -15.52 -2.05 2.88
C GLY A 59 -14.04 -2.44 2.91
N LEU A 60 -13.15 -1.85 2.09
CA LEU A 60 -11.71 -2.22 2.07
C LEU A 60 -11.05 -2.22 3.46
N HIS A 61 -11.43 -1.27 4.33
CA HIS A 61 -10.93 -1.14 5.69
C HIS A 61 -11.43 -2.22 6.67
N GLN A 62 -12.47 -2.97 6.32
CA GLN A 62 -12.99 -4.05 7.16
C GLN A 62 -12.04 -5.26 7.14
N GLY A 63 -11.47 -5.59 5.98
CA GLY A 63 -10.56 -6.74 5.81
C GLY A 63 -11.16 -8.08 6.25
N GLY A 64 -10.31 -9.08 6.43
CA GLY A 64 -10.64 -10.44 6.82
C GLY A 64 -11.60 -11.14 5.85
N ASP A 65 -12.38 -12.08 6.39
CA ASP A 65 -13.39 -12.85 5.65
C ASP A 65 -14.56 -11.99 5.13
N ALA A 66 -14.69 -10.74 5.61
CA ALA A 66 -15.76 -9.84 5.22
C ALA A 66 -15.60 -9.28 3.80
N VAL A 67 -14.40 -9.36 3.20
CA VAL A 67 -14.09 -8.72 1.92
C VAL A 67 -13.37 -9.69 0.97
N VAL A 68 -14.15 -10.58 0.37
CA VAL A 68 -13.67 -11.59 -0.58
C VAL A 68 -13.52 -10.96 -1.98
N PRO A 69 -12.39 -11.17 -2.69
CA PRO A 69 -12.24 -10.68 -4.06
C PRO A 69 -13.25 -11.33 -5.00
N THR A 70 -13.92 -10.50 -5.81
CA THR A 70 -14.96 -10.91 -6.78
C THR A 70 -14.52 -10.73 -8.23
N GLY A 71 -13.37 -10.12 -8.46
CA GLY A 71 -12.77 -9.90 -9.78
C GLY A 71 -11.26 -9.99 -9.75
N LYS A 72 -10.63 -9.60 -10.86
CA LYS A 72 -9.18 -9.55 -11.02
C LYS A 72 -8.79 -8.27 -11.74
N VAL A 73 -7.69 -7.66 -11.34
CA VAL A 73 -7.07 -6.60 -12.15
C VAL A 73 -6.30 -7.22 -13.32
N THR A 74 -6.16 -6.46 -14.39
CA THR A 74 -5.26 -6.80 -15.49
C THR A 74 -4.07 -5.85 -15.47
N LEU A 75 -2.86 -6.39 -15.55
CA LEU A 75 -1.64 -5.60 -15.63
C LEU A 75 -0.99 -5.80 -17.00
N SER A 76 -0.73 -4.69 -17.70
CA SER A 76 0.01 -4.69 -18.97
C SER A 76 1.24 -3.82 -18.86
N VAL A 77 2.38 -4.29 -19.38
CA VAL A 77 3.64 -3.57 -19.35
C VAL A 77 4.09 -3.23 -20.77
N ASP A 78 4.12 -1.94 -21.09
CA ASP A 78 4.82 -1.41 -22.26
C ASP A 78 6.20 -0.89 -21.83
N ALA A 79 7.22 -1.71 -22.08
CA ALA A 79 8.58 -1.43 -21.64
C ALA A 79 9.59 -1.53 -22.78
N PRO A 80 10.74 -0.84 -22.67
CA PRO A 80 11.83 -1.04 -23.61
C PRO A 80 12.53 -2.38 -23.35
N PRO A 81 13.38 -2.85 -24.29
CA PRO A 81 13.95 -4.21 -24.26
C PRO A 81 14.82 -4.51 -23.03
N GLU A 82 15.27 -3.49 -22.31
CA GLU A 82 16.14 -3.63 -21.13
C GLU A 82 15.37 -4.05 -19.86
N VAL A 83 14.03 -4.08 -19.92
CA VAL A 83 13.17 -4.48 -18.80
C VAL A 83 12.81 -5.96 -18.90
N THR A 84 12.94 -6.67 -17.79
CA THR A 84 12.39 -8.02 -17.61
C THR A 84 11.07 -7.94 -16.84
N VAL A 85 10.05 -8.64 -17.32
CA VAL A 85 8.74 -8.72 -16.67
C VAL A 85 8.42 -10.19 -16.37
N GLU A 86 8.09 -10.49 -15.12
CA GLU A 86 7.71 -11.81 -14.65
C GLU A 86 6.36 -11.74 -13.93
N THR A 87 5.49 -12.72 -14.19
CA THR A 87 4.33 -12.99 -13.33
C THR A 87 4.68 -14.16 -12.43
N VAL A 88 4.54 -13.97 -11.12
CA VAL A 88 4.92 -14.94 -10.10
C VAL A 88 3.75 -15.25 -9.18
N GLY A 89 3.74 -16.43 -8.59
CA GLY A 89 2.77 -16.77 -7.54
C GLY A 89 3.10 -16.08 -6.22
N ARG A 90 2.11 -15.98 -5.32
CA ARG A 90 2.28 -15.37 -3.98
C ARG A 90 3.39 -15.95 -3.10
N GLU A 91 3.83 -17.18 -3.37
CA GLU A 91 4.88 -17.86 -2.61
C GLU A 91 6.30 -17.52 -3.11
N ASP A 92 6.45 -16.61 -4.08
CA ASP A 92 7.77 -16.15 -4.54
C ASP A 92 8.48 -15.37 -3.43
N GLU A 93 9.68 -15.84 -3.06
CA GLU A 93 10.51 -15.31 -1.97
C GLU A 93 10.95 -13.85 -2.16
N ARG A 94 10.79 -13.30 -3.37
CA ARG A 94 11.13 -11.91 -3.68
C ARG A 94 10.10 -10.93 -3.13
N LEU A 95 8.86 -11.35 -2.91
CA LEU A 95 7.76 -10.50 -2.44
C LEU A 95 7.90 -10.19 -0.95
N GLY A 96 7.44 -9.02 -0.50
CA GLY A 96 7.56 -8.55 0.88
C GLY A 96 8.94 -7.99 1.26
N GLN A 97 9.89 -7.92 0.32
CA GLN A 97 11.26 -7.52 0.61
C GLN A 97 11.41 -6.01 0.84
N ALA A 98 10.53 -5.19 0.25
CA ALA A 98 10.59 -3.74 0.41
C ALA A 98 10.05 -3.23 1.76
N GLY A 99 9.37 -4.08 2.54
CA GLY A 99 8.82 -3.77 3.85
C GLY A 99 7.46 -4.42 4.10
N ALA A 100 7.11 -4.58 5.37
CA ALA A 100 5.81 -5.12 5.76
C ALA A 100 4.70 -4.05 5.64
N PRO A 101 3.44 -4.45 5.41
CA PRO A 101 2.27 -3.57 5.41
C PRO A 101 2.17 -2.71 6.68
N GLY A 102 1.81 -1.45 6.51
CA GLY A 102 1.68 -0.46 7.58
C GLY A 102 0.25 -0.22 8.08
N ASP A 103 -0.74 -0.84 7.45
CA ASP A 103 -2.15 -0.77 7.86
C ASP A 103 -2.96 -2.01 7.47
N ARG A 104 -4.21 -2.08 7.96
CA ARG A 104 -5.13 -3.21 7.73
C ARG A 104 -5.45 -3.45 6.26
N VAL A 105 -5.58 -2.40 5.44
CA VAL A 105 -5.92 -2.53 4.01
C VAL A 105 -4.73 -3.08 3.23
N ALA A 106 -3.53 -2.60 3.51
CA ALA A 106 -2.31 -3.13 2.90
C ALA A 106 -2.03 -4.57 3.35
N ALA A 107 -2.28 -4.91 4.62
CA ALA A 107 -2.18 -6.29 5.11
C ALA A 107 -3.21 -7.19 4.43
N GLN A 108 -4.45 -6.71 4.24
CA GLN A 108 -5.48 -7.42 3.50
C GLN A 108 -5.06 -7.66 2.05
N ALA A 109 -4.57 -6.62 1.37
CA ALA A 109 -4.13 -6.72 -0.01
C ALA A 109 -3.00 -7.74 -0.16
N TYR A 110 -1.97 -7.66 0.70
CA TYR A 110 -0.87 -8.63 0.74
C TYR A 110 -1.36 -10.06 1.00
N SER A 111 -2.31 -10.24 1.91
CA SER A 111 -2.81 -11.58 2.24
C SER A 111 -3.71 -12.20 1.16
N SER A 112 -4.30 -11.37 0.29
CA SER A 112 -5.37 -11.78 -0.63
C SER A 112 -4.97 -11.91 -2.10
N PHE A 113 -3.84 -11.31 -2.53
CA PHE A 113 -3.38 -11.51 -3.89
C PHE A 113 -2.90 -12.95 -4.10
N THR A 114 -3.03 -13.45 -5.33
CA THR A 114 -2.62 -14.81 -5.71
C THR A 114 -1.42 -14.82 -6.65
N GLU A 115 -1.30 -13.78 -7.46
CA GLU A 115 -0.20 -13.55 -8.40
C GLU A 115 0.28 -12.10 -8.27
N ALA A 116 1.57 -11.91 -8.50
CA ALA A 116 2.22 -10.60 -8.52
C ALA A 116 2.98 -10.42 -9.83
N THR A 117 3.21 -9.16 -10.22
CA THR A 117 4.14 -8.84 -11.32
C THR A 117 5.45 -8.30 -10.76
N ILE A 118 6.57 -8.80 -11.25
CA ILE A 118 7.90 -8.28 -10.96
C ILE A 118 8.47 -7.66 -12.23
N VAL A 119 8.83 -6.38 -12.15
CA VAL A 119 9.47 -5.61 -13.22
C VAL A 119 10.89 -5.30 -12.80
N SER A 120 11.88 -5.82 -13.53
CA SER A 120 13.29 -5.74 -13.18
C SER A 120 14.11 -5.00 -14.22
N VAL A 121 15.09 -4.21 -13.76
CA VAL A 121 16.13 -3.56 -14.58
C VAL A 121 17.49 -4.04 -14.12
N GLY A 122 18.30 -4.55 -15.06
CA GLY A 122 19.63 -5.09 -14.81
C GLY A 122 20.65 -4.07 -14.31
N ALA A 123 21.80 -4.54 -13.82
CA ALA A 123 22.84 -3.66 -13.28
C ALA A 123 23.42 -2.76 -14.37
N GLU A 124 23.82 -1.54 -13.99
CA GLU A 124 24.43 -0.54 -14.89
C GLU A 124 23.59 -0.21 -16.14
N THR A 125 22.30 -0.55 -16.10
CA THR A 125 21.40 -0.43 -17.25
C THR A 125 20.58 0.85 -17.14
N THR A 126 20.55 1.63 -18.21
CA THR A 126 19.68 2.81 -18.32
C THR A 126 18.58 2.52 -19.32
N LEU A 127 17.31 2.66 -18.91
CA LEU A 127 16.18 2.48 -19.81
C LEU A 127 16.21 3.52 -20.93
N SER A 128 16.08 3.07 -22.18
CA SER A 128 16.09 3.95 -23.37
C SER A 128 14.84 4.83 -23.51
N ARG A 129 13.73 4.45 -22.86
CA ARG A 129 12.50 5.22 -22.70
C ARG A 129 11.80 4.82 -21.39
N PRO A 130 10.83 5.60 -20.90
CA PRO A 130 10.04 5.16 -19.76
C PRO A 130 9.30 3.85 -20.05
N ALA A 131 9.19 2.99 -19.03
CA ALA A 131 8.27 1.86 -19.06
C ALA A 131 6.92 2.29 -18.46
N VAL A 132 5.84 1.91 -19.12
CA VAL A 132 4.46 2.19 -18.69
C VAL A 132 3.85 0.87 -18.21
N ILE A 133 3.48 0.84 -16.94
CA ILE A 133 2.81 -0.28 -16.30
C ILE A 133 1.38 0.16 -16.08
N THR A 134 0.45 -0.46 -16.78
CA THR A 134 -0.95 -0.11 -16.69
C THR A 134 -1.73 -1.15 -15.90
N VAL A 135 -2.40 -0.69 -14.84
CA VAL A 135 -3.32 -1.48 -14.01
C VAL A 135 -4.75 -1.14 -14.44
N THR A 136 -5.44 -2.11 -15.01
CA THR A 136 -6.86 -1.99 -15.33
C THR A 136 -7.67 -2.60 -14.19
N GLY A 137 -8.59 -1.81 -13.65
CA GLY A 137 -9.45 -2.17 -12.53
C GLY A 137 -10.30 -3.42 -12.80
N PRO A 138 -10.82 -4.07 -11.74
CA PRO A 138 -11.54 -5.33 -11.89
C PRO A 138 -12.89 -5.20 -12.59
N GLY A 139 -13.38 -3.97 -12.80
CA GLY A 139 -14.70 -3.67 -13.34
C GLY A 139 -15.66 -3.17 -12.26
N LYS A 140 -16.73 -2.51 -12.69
CA LYS A 140 -17.75 -1.94 -11.80
C LYS A 140 -18.32 -3.00 -10.86
N ASP A 141 -18.50 -2.61 -9.60
CA ASP A 141 -19.01 -3.45 -8.50
C ASP A 141 -18.17 -4.72 -8.19
N LEU A 142 -17.00 -4.86 -8.83
CA LEU A 142 -16.05 -5.93 -8.56
C LEU A 142 -14.92 -5.46 -7.64
N LEU A 143 -14.36 -6.40 -6.89
CA LEU A 143 -13.28 -6.17 -5.96
C LEU A 143 -12.08 -7.05 -6.29
N ALA A 144 -10.88 -6.47 -6.28
CA ALA A 144 -9.63 -7.21 -6.46
C ALA A 144 -8.54 -6.69 -5.51
N TYR A 145 -7.54 -7.53 -5.29
CA TYR A 145 -6.30 -7.18 -4.61
C TYR A 145 -5.12 -7.43 -5.54
N GLY A 146 -4.07 -6.63 -5.42
CA GLY A 146 -2.89 -6.78 -6.28
C GLY A 146 -1.58 -6.57 -5.56
N HIS A 147 -0.51 -6.97 -6.24
CA HIS A 147 0.85 -6.78 -5.78
C HIS A 147 1.77 -6.57 -6.99
N LEU A 148 2.54 -5.48 -6.97
CA LEU A 148 3.51 -5.13 -8.01
C LEU A 148 4.86 -4.88 -7.35
N GLN A 149 5.93 -5.43 -7.89
CA GLN A 149 7.28 -5.15 -7.44
C GLN A 149 8.14 -4.62 -8.59
N ILE A 150 8.85 -3.53 -8.31
CA ILE A 150 9.82 -2.89 -9.18
C ILE A 150 11.21 -3.10 -8.58
N ARG A 151 12.12 -3.73 -9.34
CA ARG A 151 13.50 -3.98 -8.90
C ARG A 151 14.50 -3.31 -9.83
N LEU A 152 15.36 -2.47 -9.27
CA LEU A 152 16.53 -1.94 -9.96
C LEU A 152 17.77 -2.57 -9.34
N ALA A 153 18.59 -3.23 -10.15
CA ALA A 153 19.90 -3.71 -9.73
C ALA A 153 20.89 -2.52 -9.54
N PRO A 154 22.10 -2.75 -8.99
CA PRO A 154 23.06 -1.67 -8.75
C PRO A 154 23.33 -0.81 -9.98
N TYR A 155 23.40 0.50 -9.77
CA TYR A 155 23.67 1.52 -10.78
C TYR A 155 22.67 1.58 -11.95
N ALA A 156 21.52 0.89 -11.86
CA ALA A 156 20.46 0.97 -12.85
C ALA A 156 19.77 2.35 -12.81
N GLN A 157 19.28 2.81 -13.96
CA GLN A 157 18.53 4.05 -14.10
C GLN A 157 17.24 3.82 -14.87
N ALA A 158 16.10 4.14 -14.25
CA ALA A 158 14.79 3.89 -14.84
C ALA A 158 13.81 5.05 -14.58
N SER A 159 12.94 5.28 -15.55
CA SER A 159 11.73 6.08 -15.39
C SER A 159 10.52 5.18 -15.64
N LEU A 160 9.57 5.19 -14.73
CA LEU A 160 8.38 4.33 -14.77
C LEU A 160 7.11 5.17 -14.60
N VAL A 161 6.08 4.80 -15.34
CA VAL A 161 4.72 5.31 -15.13
C VAL A 161 3.87 4.15 -14.64
N LEU A 162 3.21 4.31 -13.49
CA LEU A 162 2.17 3.42 -13.00
C LEU A 162 0.83 4.05 -13.32
N ASP A 163 0.19 3.59 -14.39
CA ASP A 163 -1.06 4.13 -14.89
C ASP A 163 -2.23 3.26 -14.39
N HIS A 164 -3.14 3.84 -13.61
CA HIS A 164 -4.29 3.13 -13.09
C HIS A 164 -5.57 3.62 -13.76
N ARG A 165 -6.37 2.71 -14.33
CA ARG A 165 -7.58 3.07 -15.11
C ARG A 165 -8.73 2.09 -15.04
N GLY A 166 -9.92 2.58 -15.34
CA GLY A 166 -11.18 1.81 -15.38
C GLY A 166 -11.96 1.84 -14.05
N SER A 167 -12.92 0.94 -13.90
CA SER A 167 -13.80 0.86 -12.71
C SER A 167 -13.38 -0.22 -11.70
N GLY A 168 -13.94 -0.12 -10.49
CA GLY A 168 -13.95 -1.20 -9.50
C GLY A 168 -13.39 -0.80 -8.14
N THR A 169 -13.36 -1.76 -7.22
CA THR A 169 -12.76 -1.59 -5.87
C THR A 169 -11.43 -2.33 -5.85
N TYR A 170 -10.34 -1.64 -5.55
CA TYR A 170 -9.00 -2.19 -5.65
C TYR A 170 -8.16 -1.79 -4.43
N ALA A 171 -7.38 -2.73 -3.90
CA ALA A 171 -6.31 -2.41 -2.99
C ALA A 171 -5.04 -3.19 -3.31
N ASP A 172 -3.89 -2.56 -3.14
CA ASP A 172 -2.62 -3.16 -3.53
C ASP A 172 -1.43 -2.68 -2.72
N ASN A 173 -0.36 -3.44 -2.85
CA ASN A 173 0.97 -3.06 -2.40
C ASN A 173 1.89 -2.94 -3.61
N VAL A 174 2.62 -1.83 -3.68
CA VAL A 174 3.66 -1.61 -4.69
C VAL A 174 5.02 -1.53 -4.02
N GLU A 175 5.91 -2.45 -4.35
CA GLU A 175 7.26 -2.50 -3.81
C GLU A 175 8.27 -1.88 -4.80
N PHE A 176 9.13 -1.01 -4.30
CA PHE A 176 10.28 -0.48 -5.05
C PHE A 176 11.56 -0.85 -4.30
N ILE A 177 12.39 -1.67 -4.94
CA ILE A 177 13.67 -2.12 -4.41
C ILE A 177 14.76 -1.59 -5.32
N THR A 178 15.60 -0.69 -4.81
CA THR A 178 16.72 -0.12 -5.56
C THR A 178 18.06 -0.62 -5.03
N GLY A 179 18.91 -1.12 -5.91
CA GLY A 179 20.30 -1.47 -5.60
C GLY A 179 21.16 -0.24 -5.33
N GLU A 180 22.42 -0.48 -4.93
CA GLU A 180 23.39 0.59 -4.70
C GLU A 180 23.51 1.53 -5.91
N GLY A 181 23.51 2.84 -5.66
CA GLY A 181 23.68 3.87 -6.69
C GLY A 181 22.57 3.94 -7.75
N ALA A 182 21.51 3.13 -7.64
CA ALA A 182 20.42 3.11 -8.61
C ALA A 182 19.56 4.38 -8.54
N ARG A 183 19.00 4.78 -9.69
CA ARG A 183 18.16 5.98 -9.82
C ARG A 183 16.82 5.61 -10.42
N LEU A 184 15.77 5.80 -9.64
CA LEU A 184 14.40 5.52 -10.06
C LEU A 184 13.56 6.80 -10.05
N THR A 185 12.87 7.06 -11.15
CA THR A 185 11.77 8.03 -11.18
C THR A 185 10.46 7.29 -11.42
N VAL A 186 9.47 7.53 -10.56
CA VAL A 186 8.13 6.94 -10.63
C VAL A 186 7.10 8.05 -10.73
N VAL A 187 6.23 7.96 -11.73
CA VAL A 187 4.99 8.73 -11.82
C VAL A 187 3.84 7.76 -11.64
N SER A 188 3.17 7.82 -10.50
CA SER A 188 1.94 7.06 -10.24
C SER A 188 0.75 7.94 -10.62
N VAL A 189 -0.06 7.49 -11.56
CA VAL A 189 -1.24 8.19 -12.08
C VAL A 189 -2.48 7.41 -11.69
N GLN A 190 -3.45 8.10 -11.11
CA GLN A 190 -4.75 7.55 -10.73
C GLN A 190 -5.81 8.10 -11.69
N ASP A 191 -5.82 7.58 -12.93
CA ASP A 191 -6.77 7.93 -14.01
C ASP A 191 -7.97 6.97 -14.02
N TRP A 192 -8.54 6.77 -12.84
CA TRP A 192 -9.66 5.87 -12.62
C TRP A 192 -10.99 6.45 -13.13
N ASP A 193 -11.94 5.58 -13.46
CA ASP A 193 -13.33 6.01 -13.69
C ASP A 193 -13.93 6.57 -12.38
N ASP A 194 -14.90 7.48 -12.49
CA ASP A 194 -15.56 8.17 -11.36
C ASP A 194 -16.11 7.23 -10.27
N ASP A 195 -16.39 5.97 -10.64
CA ASP A 195 -16.94 4.95 -9.77
C ASP A 195 -15.88 4.03 -9.14
N ALA A 196 -14.58 4.25 -9.36
CA ALA A 196 -13.55 3.43 -8.76
C ALA A 196 -13.26 3.81 -7.30
N VAL A 197 -12.74 2.84 -6.54
CA VAL A 197 -12.20 3.04 -5.20
C VAL A 197 -10.86 2.32 -5.13
N HIS A 198 -9.79 3.06 -4.87
CA HIS A 198 -8.43 2.51 -4.80
C HIS A 198 -7.74 2.94 -3.51
N VAL A 199 -7.13 1.98 -2.81
CA VAL A 199 -6.21 2.21 -1.69
C VAL A 199 -4.91 1.48 -1.97
N SER A 200 -3.78 2.19 -1.97
CA SER A 200 -2.47 1.61 -2.26
C SER A 200 -1.47 1.93 -1.17
N GLU A 201 -0.64 0.95 -0.79
CA GLU A 201 0.58 1.21 -0.03
C GLU A 201 1.84 0.99 -0.90
N HIS A 202 2.66 2.03 -0.99
CA HIS A 202 3.92 1.99 -1.72
C HIS A 202 5.10 1.81 -0.74
N HIS A 203 5.80 0.69 -0.84
CA HIS A 203 6.98 0.34 -0.02
C HIS A 203 8.26 0.64 -0.78
N LEU A 204 9.20 1.36 -0.17
CA LEU A 204 10.46 1.75 -0.80
C LEU A 204 11.64 1.25 0.05
N GLN A 205 12.43 0.33 -0.51
CA GLN A 205 13.71 -0.11 0.05
C GLN A 205 14.85 0.43 -0.81
N LEU A 206 15.67 1.30 -0.22
CA LEU A 206 16.73 2.00 -0.91
C LEU A 206 18.10 1.40 -0.56
N GLY A 207 18.83 0.99 -1.59
CA GLY A 207 20.25 0.67 -1.52
C GLY A 207 21.10 1.91 -1.23
N LYS A 208 22.34 1.68 -0.81
CA LYS A 208 23.32 2.74 -0.53
C LYS A 208 23.45 3.69 -1.73
N ASP A 209 23.46 4.99 -1.48
CA ASP A 209 23.59 6.04 -2.50
C ASP A 209 22.55 5.99 -3.64
N SER A 210 21.47 5.22 -3.48
CA SER A 210 20.37 5.18 -4.44
C SER A 210 19.44 6.37 -4.25
N THR A 211 18.68 6.72 -5.29
CA THR A 211 17.71 7.82 -5.25
C THR A 211 16.41 7.39 -5.89
N VAL A 212 15.30 7.59 -5.19
CA VAL A 212 13.95 7.44 -5.73
C VAL A 212 13.25 8.79 -5.75
N LYS A 213 12.71 9.18 -6.90
CA LYS A 213 11.76 10.28 -7.05
C LYS A 213 10.39 9.69 -7.32
N HIS A 214 9.45 9.91 -6.42
CA HIS A 214 8.08 9.43 -6.56
C HIS A 214 7.14 10.63 -6.66
N THR A 215 6.30 10.64 -7.68
CA THR A 215 5.25 11.63 -7.89
C THR A 215 3.92 10.90 -8.04
N ALA A 216 2.95 11.26 -7.20
CA ALA A 216 1.58 10.79 -7.32
C ALA A 216 0.72 11.88 -7.99
N VAL A 217 -0.08 11.48 -8.96
CA VAL A 217 -0.98 12.35 -9.73
C VAL A 217 -2.38 11.78 -9.66
N THR A 218 -3.19 12.36 -8.80
CA THR A 218 -4.62 12.03 -8.66
C THR A 218 -5.45 13.04 -9.45
N VAL A 219 -6.21 12.56 -10.43
CA VAL A 219 -7.09 13.39 -11.28
C VAL A 219 -8.56 13.29 -10.86
#